data_AF-K2BSP9-F1
#
_entry.id   AF-K2BSP9-F1
#
_cell.length_a   1.000
_cell.length_b   1.000
_cell.length_c   1.000
_cell.angle_alpha   90.00
_cell.angle_beta   90.00
_cell.angle_gamma   90.00
#
_symmetry.space_group_name_H-M   'P 1'
#
loop_
_entity.id
_entity.type
_entity.pdbx_description
1 polymer ?
#
loop_
_entity_poly.entity_id
_entity_poly.type
_entity_poly.pdbx_seq_one_letter_code
_entity_poly.pdbx_strand_id
1 'polypeptide(L)'
;MRVQFLPPLQNLVELSPNSCYNLGMKLPWYVFSKGAFLHHLPLIGKATAQSLGPIILVPDNIYRDLKSEKPNPKHIALLIHEETHRKRQKEMGYLKFAYKYIFDPKFRFQEELLAVKEAMKYLKQMKIAFDFDKNAKFLSSYVYLWPVSKKYAEKELKKIWNEI
;
A
#
# COMPACT_ATOMS: atom_id res chain seq x y z
N MET A 1 28.90 -11.33 10.33
CA MET A 1 28.20 -11.31 9.03
C MET A 1 27.37 -10.02 8.96
N ARG A 2 27.87 -8.96 8.30
CA ARG A 2 27.16 -7.67 8.22
C ARG A 2 26.05 -7.81 7.18
N VAL A 3 24.81 -7.86 7.63
CA VAL A 3 23.63 -7.70 6.76
C VAL A 3 23.62 -6.25 6.32
N GLN A 4 23.98 -5.99 5.07
CA GLN A 4 23.82 -4.68 4.45
C GLN A 4 22.31 -4.42 4.32
N PHE A 5 21.80 -3.48 5.11
CA PHE A 5 20.45 -2.96 4.95
C PHE A 5 20.39 -2.21 3.61
N LEU A 6 19.53 -2.68 2.70
CA LEU A 6 19.10 -1.89 1.56
C LEU A 6 18.43 -0.60 2.08
N PRO A 7 18.69 0.56 1.46
CA PRO A 7 18.21 1.84 1.99
C PRO A 7 16.68 1.93 1.97
N PRO A 8 16.08 2.75 2.86
CA PRO A 8 14.65 3.02 2.86
C PRO A 8 14.21 3.69 1.55
N LEU A 9 12.91 3.57 1.23
CA LEU A 9 12.22 4.19 0.10
C LEU A 9 12.36 5.73 -0.01
N GLN A 10 13.02 6.38 0.94
CA GLN A 10 13.37 7.79 0.88
C GLN A 10 14.25 8.13 -0.35
N ASN A 11 15.02 7.16 -0.87
CA ASN A 11 15.81 7.36 -2.08
C ASN A 11 15.03 7.22 -3.41
N LEU A 12 13.72 6.97 -3.38
CA LEU A 12 12.87 7.02 -4.58
C LEU A 12 12.30 8.42 -4.84
N VAL A 13 12.49 9.37 -3.92
CA VAL A 13 11.93 10.74 -3.97
C VAL A 13 13.04 11.81 -3.94
N GLU A 14 14.28 11.49 -4.28
CA GLU A 14 15.30 12.51 -4.60
C GLU A 14 15.27 12.79 -6.11
N LEU A 15 14.29 13.59 -6.54
CA LEU A 15 14.35 14.25 -7.85
C LEU A 15 15.01 15.61 -7.68
N SER A 16 16.31 15.65 -7.98
CA SER A 16 17.05 16.88 -8.25
C SER A 16 16.38 17.67 -9.38
N PRO A 17 16.15 18.99 -9.24
CA PRO A 17 15.38 19.78 -10.21
C PRO A 17 16.11 20.05 -11.54
N ASN A 18 17.33 19.53 -11.76
CA ASN A 18 18.20 19.94 -12.89
C ASN A 18 18.70 18.80 -13.80
N SER A 19 17.97 17.69 -13.97
CA SER A 19 18.39 16.62 -14.90
C SER A 19 17.36 16.39 -16.02
N CYS A 20 17.65 16.95 -17.20
CA CYS A 20 16.95 16.65 -18.45
C CYS A 20 17.29 15.24 -18.94
N TYR A 21 16.67 14.20 -18.37
CA TYR A 21 16.58 12.87 -18.99
C TYR A 21 15.26 12.20 -18.59
N ASN A 22 14.47 11.83 -19.60
CA ASN A 22 13.25 11.02 -19.50
C ASN A 22 13.55 9.67 -18.84
N LEU A 23 13.35 9.57 -17.52
CA LEU A 23 13.49 8.31 -16.79
C LEU A 23 12.30 8.17 -15.85
N GLY A 24 11.28 7.44 -16.30
CA GLY A 24 10.19 6.98 -15.45
C GLY A 24 10.70 6.22 -14.22
N MET A 25 9.86 6.13 -13.18
CA MET A 25 10.25 5.51 -11.92
C MET A 25 10.71 4.05 -12.13
N LYS A 26 11.90 3.71 -11.62
CA LYS A 26 12.36 2.31 -11.58
C LYS A 26 11.67 1.58 -10.43
N LEU A 27 10.64 0.80 -10.76
CA LEU A 27 9.96 -0.05 -9.79
C LEU A 27 10.89 -1.16 -9.26
N PRO A 28 10.78 -1.53 -7.97
CA PRO A 28 11.49 -2.69 -7.44
C PRO A 28 11.10 -3.99 -8.16
N TRP A 29 12.03 -4.95 -8.21
CA TRP A 29 11.84 -6.24 -8.89
C TRP A 29 10.67 -7.08 -8.36
N TYR A 30 10.22 -6.81 -7.13
CA TYR A 30 9.12 -7.53 -6.46
C TYR A 30 7.74 -6.90 -6.70
N VAL A 31 7.63 -5.87 -7.53
CA VAL A 31 6.35 -5.24 -7.92
C VAL A 31 5.96 -5.71 -9.30
N PHE A 32 4.80 -6.36 -9.42
CA PHE A 32 4.32 -6.95 -10.66
C PHE A 32 2.93 -6.42 -11.04
N SER A 33 2.71 -6.31 -12.34
CA SER A 33 1.38 -6.10 -12.93
C SER A 33 0.56 -7.38 -12.77
N LYS A 34 -0.70 -7.28 -12.35
CA LYS A 34 -1.61 -8.45 -12.26
C LYS A 34 -1.86 -9.10 -13.62
N GLY A 35 -1.72 -8.35 -14.71
CA GLY A 35 -1.96 -8.80 -16.07
C GLY A 35 -3.40 -9.26 -16.30
N ALA A 36 -3.65 -9.85 -17.46
CA ALA A 36 -4.95 -10.44 -17.78
C ALA A 36 -5.19 -11.84 -17.19
N PHE A 37 -4.19 -12.45 -16.52
CA PHE A 37 -4.25 -13.87 -16.14
C PHE A 37 -4.76 -14.14 -14.72
N LEU A 38 -4.69 -13.16 -13.81
CA LEU A 38 -5.20 -13.32 -12.44
C LEU A 38 -6.70 -12.95 -12.29
N HIS A 39 -7.41 -12.76 -13.41
CA HIS A 39 -8.82 -12.32 -13.47
C HIS A 39 -9.83 -13.29 -12.85
N HIS A 40 -9.43 -14.54 -12.60
CA HIS A 40 -10.31 -15.64 -12.20
C HIS A 40 -10.16 -16.07 -10.74
N LEU A 41 -9.27 -15.43 -9.95
CA LEU A 41 -9.11 -15.79 -8.54
C LEU A 41 -10.14 -15.04 -7.66
N PRO A 42 -11.09 -15.74 -7.01
CA PRO A 42 -12.27 -15.16 -6.37
C PRO A 42 -12.01 -14.31 -5.12
N LEU A 43 -10.75 -14.03 -4.77
CA LEU A 43 -10.34 -13.21 -3.61
C LEU A 43 -9.29 -12.14 -3.98
N ILE A 44 -8.87 -12.08 -5.25
CA ILE A 44 -7.94 -11.09 -5.78
C ILE A 44 -8.78 -10.02 -6.46
N GLY A 45 -9.13 -8.96 -5.74
CA GLY A 45 -9.89 -7.85 -6.29
C GLY A 45 -9.26 -7.34 -7.59
N LYS A 46 -10.06 -7.26 -8.66
CA LYS A 46 -9.61 -6.84 -10.01
C LYS A 46 -9.03 -5.42 -10.04
N ALA A 47 -9.42 -4.59 -9.07
CA ALA A 47 -9.09 -3.18 -9.01
C ALA A 47 -8.23 -2.79 -7.78
N THR A 48 -7.81 -3.76 -6.96
CA THR A 48 -7.04 -3.49 -5.75
C THR A 48 -5.59 -3.95 -5.91
N ALA A 49 -4.66 -3.21 -5.33
CA ALA A 49 -3.31 -3.74 -5.12
C ALA A 49 -3.31 -4.72 -3.94
N GLN A 50 -2.35 -5.64 -3.93
CA GLN A 50 -2.23 -6.67 -2.88
C GLN A 50 -0.78 -7.06 -2.64
N SER A 51 -0.37 -7.07 -1.37
CA SER A 51 0.88 -7.67 -0.91
C SER A 51 0.69 -9.16 -0.59
N LEU A 52 1.33 -10.03 -1.36
CA LEU A 52 1.31 -11.48 -1.18
C LEU A 52 2.72 -11.97 -0.85
N GLY A 53 3.04 -11.99 0.45
CA GLY A 53 4.34 -12.43 0.92
C GLY A 53 5.47 -11.52 0.43
N PRO A 54 6.44 -12.02 -0.36
CA PRO A 54 7.54 -11.20 -0.83
C PRO A 54 7.19 -10.28 -2.01
N ILE A 55 6.00 -10.43 -2.63
CA ILE A 55 5.62 -9.73 -3.87
C ILE A 55 4.45 -8.77 -3.66
N ILE A 56 4.42 -7.72 -4.46
CA ILE A 56 3.30 -6.77 -4.56
C ILE A 56 2.69 -6.88 -5.95
N LEU A 57 1.39 -7.10 -6.00
CA LEU A 57 0.60 -7.18 -7.23
C LEU A 57 -0.25 -5.92 -7.38
N VAL A 58 -0.09 -5.19 -8.47
CA VAL A 58 -0.85 -3.98 -8.78
C VAL A 58 -1.67 -4.14 -10.07
N PRO A 59 -2.85 -3.49 -10.18
CA PRO A 59 -3.58 -3.40 -11.45
C PRO A 59 -2.74 -2.80 -12.58
N ASP A 60 -2.97 -3.23 -13.83
CA ASP A 60 -2.13 -2.86 -14.97
C ASP A 60 -2.07 -1.36 -15.26
N ASN A 61 -3.18 -0.66 -15.07
CA ASN A 61 -3.23 0.80 -15.22
C ASN A 61 -2.36 1.50 -14.16
N ILE A 62 -2.38 0.99 -12.92
CA ILE A 62 -1.55 1.50 -11.82
C ILE A 62 -0.08 1.17 -12.09
N TYR A 63 0.24 -0.06 -12.52
CA TYR A 63 1.61 -0.45 -12.85
C TYR A 63 2.23 0.45 -13.93
N ARG A 64 1.48 0.73 -15.01
CA ARG A 64 1.94 1.62 -16.08
C ARG A 64 2.11 3.06 -15.61
N ASP A 65 1.16 3.58 -14.85
CA ASP A 65 1.25 4.93 -14.28
C ASP A 65 2.45 5.07 -13.35
N LEU A 66 2.70 4.07 -12.49
CA LEU A 66 3.87 4.04 -11.60
C LEU A 66 5.18 4.08 -12.38
N LYS A 67 5.25 3.54 -13.60
CA LYS A 67 6.45 3.59 -14.46
C LYS A 67 6.56 4.86 -15.30
N SER A 68 5.57 5.76 -15.26
CA SER A 68 5.63 7.03 -15.98
C SER A 68 6.64 7.98 -15.34
N GLU A 69 6.94 9.09 -16.02
CA GLU A 69 7.83 10.14 -15.51
C GLU A 69 7.23 10.91 -14.33
N LYS A 70 5.91 11.02 -14.30
CA LYS A 70 5.15 11.76 -13.28
C LYS A 70 3.97 10.90 -12.81
N PRO A 71 4.24 9.82 -12.07
CA PRO A 71 3.20 8.93 -11.57
C PRO A 71 2.20 9.69 -10.70
N ASN A 72 0.94 9.24 -10.72
CA ASN A 72 -0.08 9.80 -9.85
C ASN A 72 0.31 9.58 -8.38
N PRO A 73 0.39 10.64 -7.55
CA PRO A 73 0.76 10.49 -6.15
C PRO A 73 -0.15 9.54 -5.37
N LYS A 74 -1.43 9.38 -5.78
CA LYS A 74 -2.33 8.40 -5.16
C LYS A 74 -1.92 6.96 -5.46
N HIS A 75 -1.32 6.69 -6.62
CA HIS A 75 -0.77 5.37 -6.93
C HIS A 75 0.54 5.12 -6.16
N ILE A 76 1.37 6.15 -5.97
CA ILE A 76 2.53 6.03 -5.08
C ILE A 76 2.09 5.73 -3.65
N ALA A 77 1.08 6.45 -3.14
CA ALA A 77 0.53 6.20 -1.80
C ALA A 77 0.00 4.76 -1.65
N LEU A 78 -0.67 4.22 -2.69
CA LEU A 78 -1.09 2.82 -2.74
C LEU A 78 0.11 1.86 -2.68
N LEU A 79 1.19 2.14 -3.43
CA LEU A 79 2.39 1.31 -3.38
C LEU A 79 3.06 1.33 -2.00
N ILE A 80 3.10 2.49 -1.33
CA ILE A 80 3.62 2.63 0.05
C ILE A 80 2.78 1.79 1.04
N HIS A 81 1.46 1.77 0.88
CA HIS A 81 0.56 0.95 1.67
C HIS A 81 0.90 -0.55 1.50
N GLU A 82 0.97 -1.06 0.26
CA GLU A 82 1.31 -2.47 0.01
C GLU A 82 2.72 -2.83 0.48
N GLU A 83 3.68 -1.92 0.33
CA GLU A 83 5.05 -2.12 0.81
C GLU A 83 5.11 -2.24 2.34
N THR A 84 4.24 -1.53 3.05
CA THR A 84 4.11 -1.67 4.50
C THR A 84 3.65 -3.08 4.84
N HIS A 85 2.63 -3.62 4.18
CA HIS A 85 2.23 -5.02 4.36
C HIS A 85 3.37 -5.99 4.04
N ARG A 86 4.10 -5.80 2.94
CA ARG A 86 5.23 -6.65 2.55
C ARG A 86 6.32 -6.69 3.62
N LYS A 87 6.68 -5.54 4.19
CA LYS A 87 7.66 -5.43 5.27
C LYS A 87 7.17 -6.13 6.54
N ARG A 88 5.92 -5.89 6.93
CA ARG A 88 5.29 -6.50 8.11
C ARG A 88 5.18 -8.03 7.99
N GLN A 89 4.82 -8.51 6.80
CA GLN A 89 4.80 -9.91 6.44
C GLN A 89 6.19 -10.56 6.59
N LYS A 90 7.25 -9.88 6.14
CA LYS A 90 8.63 -10.34 6.31
C LYS A 90 9.08 -10.33 7.78
N GLU A 91 8.77 -9.27 8.53
CA GLU A 91 9.13 -9.12 9.96
C GLU A 91 8.47 -10.19 10.84
N MET A 92 7.19 -10.48 10.61
CA MET A 92 6.45 -11.44 11.40
C MET A 92 6.67 -12.90 10.97
N GLY A 93 7.10 -13.09 9.71
CA GLY A 93 7.08 -14.36 9.01
C GLY A 93 5.77 -14.55 8.24
N TYR A 94 5.88 -14.89 6.96
CA TYR A 94 4.78 -14.92 6.00
C TYR A 94 3.59 -15.79 6.44
N LEU A 95 3.87 -17.01 6.91
CA LEU A 95 2.83 -17.95 7.34
C LEU A 95 2.09 -17.46 8.60
N LYS A 96 2.84 -16.93 9.58
CA LYS A 96 2.27 -16.38 10.82
C LYS A 96 1.43 -15.14 10.54
N PHE A 97 1.90 -14.27 9.65
CA PHE A 97 1.15 -13.10 9.21
C PHE A 97 -0.16 -13.53 8.54
N ALA A 98 -0.10 -14.45 7.55
CA ALA A 98 -1.28 -14.91 6.82
C ALA A 98 -2.33 -15.53 7.76
N TYR A 99 -1.89 -16.38 8.70
CA TYR A 99 -2.78 -16.97 9.69
C TYR A 99 -3.48 -15.90 10.54
N LYS A 100 -2.73 -14.97 11.14
CA LYS A 100 -3.32 -13.89 11.94
C LYS A 100 -4.23 -13.00 11.11
N TYR A 101 -3.82 -12.67 9.88
CA TYR A 101 -4.60 -11.82 9.00
C TYR A 101 -5.95 -12.47 8.67
N ILE A 102 -6.03 -13.78 8.49
CA ILE A 102 -7.30 -14.50 8.19
C ILE A 102 -8.19 -14.64 9.43
N PHE A 103 -7.63 -14.99 10.60
CA PHE A 103 -8.42 -15.40 11.76
C PHE A 103 -8.57 -14.33 12.86
N ASP A 104 -7.75 -13.27 12.86
CA ASP A 104 -7.79 -12.19 13.86
C ASP A 104 -8.23 -10.86 13.21
N PRO A 105 -9.53 -10.49 13.28
CA PRO A 105 -10.04 -9.26 12.67
C PRO A 105 -9.45 -7.99 13.31
N LYS A 106 -9.05 -8.05 14.58
CA LYS A 106 -8.40 -6.92 15.27
C LYS A 106 -7.01 -6.70 14.73
N PHE A 107 -6.23 -7.78 14.60
CA PHE A 107 -4.91 -7.74 13.96
C PHE A 107 -5.00 -7.19 12.53
N ARG A 108 -5.94 -7.71 11.73
CA ARG A 108 -6.16 -7.23 10.36
C ARG A 108 -6.40 -5.73 10.31
N PHE A 109 -7.35 -5.24 11.12
CA PHE A 109 -7.67 -3.81 11.16
C PHE A 109 -6.47 -2.96 11.58
N GLN A 110 -5.68 -3.41 12.55
CA GLN A 110 -4.46 -2.72 12.98
C GLN A 110 -3.40 -2.66 11.89
N GLU A 111 -3.19 -3.74 11.14
CA GLU A 111 -2.25 -3.76 10.02
C GLU A 111 -2.69 -2.83 8.88
N GLU A 112 -3.99 -2.79 8.56
CA GLU A 112 -4.53 -1.83 7.59
C GLU A 112 -4.35 -0.38 8.05
N LEU A 113 -4.64 -0.07 9.32
CA LEU A 113 -4.43 1.27 9.87
C LEU A 113 -2.95 1.68 9.81
N LEU A 114 -2.03 0.76 10.08
CA LEU A 114 -0.59 1.01 9.97
C LEU A 114 -0.19 1.32 8.52
N ALA A 115 -0.65 0.52 7.55
CA ALA A 115 -0.35 0.74 6.14
C ALA A 115 -0.98 2.04 5.60
N VAL A 116 -2.21 2.36 6.01
CA VAL A 116 -2.86 3.64 5.68
C VAL A 116 -2.13 4.83 6.32
N LYS A 117 -1.63 4.69 7.55
CA LYS A 117 -0.83 5.73 8.22
C LYS A 117 0.41 6.12 7.40
N GLU A 118 1.15 5.14 6.89
CA GLU A 118 2.33 5.42 6.05
C GLU A 118 1.96 6.06 4.71
N ALA A 119 0.86 5.63 4.09
CA ALA A 119 0.34 6.27 2.89
C ALA A 119 -0.12 7.72 3.15
N MET A 120 -0.78 7.98 4.28
CA MET A 120 -1.22 9.31 4.70
C MET A 120 -0.05 10.28 4.88
N LYS A 121 1.07 9.83 5.49
CA LYS A 121 2.29 10.64 5.63
C LYS A 121 2.76 11.18 4.29
N TYR A 122 2.85 10.30 3.29
CA TYR A 122 3.23 10.68 1.94
C TYR A 122 2.22 11.65 1.29
N LEU A 123 0.92 11.36 1.38
CA LEU A 123 -0.11 12.24 0.82
C LEU A 123 -0.10 13.64 1.45
N LYS A 124 0.16 13.73 2.77
CA LYS A 124 0.28 15.00 3.49
C LYS A 124 1.49 15.81 3.02
N GLN A 125 2.63 15.16 2.80
CA GLN A 125 3.83 15.79 2.21
C GLN A 125 3.55 16.34 0.80
N MET A 126 2.78 15.60 0.01
CA MET A 126 2.36 16.01 -1.34
C MET A 126 1.21 17.02 -1.35
N LYS A 127 0.73 17.48 -0.19
CA LYS A 127 -0.41 18.40 -0.03
C LYS A 127 -1.71 17.89 -0.68
N ILE A 128 -1.91 16.58 -0.67
CA ILE A 128 -3.10 15.93 -1.23
C ILE A 128 -4.07 15.59 -0.11
N ALA A 129 -5.34 15.97 -0.28
CA ALA A 129 -6.40 15.65 0.66
C ALA A 129 -6.64 14.14 0.75
N PHE A 130 -6.81 13.65 1.97
CA PHE A 130 -7.19 12.27 2.24
C PHE A 130 -8.72 12.11 2.23
N ASP A 131 -9.22 11.14 1.48
CA ASP A 131 -10.65 10.84 1.39
C ASP A 131 -11.07 9.86 2.51
N PHE A 132 -11.52 10.42 3.63
CA PHE A 132 -11.91 9.62 4.79
C PHE A 132 -13.11 8.71 4.50
N ASP A 133 -14.11 9.18 3.76
CA ASP A 133 -15.34 8.43 3.52
C ASP A 133 -15.06 7.18 2.69
N LYS A 134 -14.33 7.34 1.58
CA LYS A 134 -13.96 6.24 0.69
C LYS A 134 -13.09 5.21 1.40
N ASN A 135 -12.08 5.64 2.16
CA ASN A 135 -11.18 4.74 2.87
C ASN A 135 -11.87 4.05 4.05
N ALA A 136 -12.73 4.74 4.80
CA ALA A 136 -13.52 4.13 5.86
C ALA A 136 -14.48 3.08 5.31
N LYS A 137 -15.14 3.38 4.17
CA LYS A 137 -16.01 2.41 3.49
C LYS A 137 -15.21 1.18 3.06
N PHE A 138 -14.02 1.37 2.50
CA PHE A 138 -13.14 0.28 2.10
C PHE A 138 -12.74 -0.60 3.30
N LEU A 139 -12.22 -0.03 4.38
CA LEU A 139 -11.82 -0.76 5.60
C LEU A 139 -12.99 -1.47 6.31
N SER A 140 -14.20 -0.95 6.19
CA SER A 140 -15.41 -1.56 6.75
C SER A 140 -16.11 -2.56 5.80
N SER A 141 -15.58 -2.77 4.60
CA SER A 141 -16.24 -3.58 3.58
C SER A 141 -16.00 -5.09 3.75
N TYR A 142 -16.80 -5.87 3.03
CA TYR A 142 -16.67 -7.33 2.91
C TYR A 142 -15.30 -7.78 2.43
N VAL A 143 -14.61 -6.94 1.66
CA VAL A 143 -13.27 -7.20 1.14
C VAL A 143 -12.29 -7.44 2.29
N TYR A 144 -12.53 -6.84 3.45
CA TYR A 144 -11.76 -7.05 4.67
C TYR A 144 -12.49 -7.89 5.72
N LEU A 145 -13.54 -8.63 5.35
CA LEU A 145 -14.43 -9.42 6.21
C LEU A 145 -15.05 -8.63 7.38
N TRP A 146 -15.50 -7.38 7.14
CA TRP A 146 -16.19 -6.55 8.15
C TRP A 146 -15.48 -6.52 9.52
N PRO A 147 -14.22 -6.07 9.58
CA PRO A 147 -13.49 -6.11 10.84
C PRO A 147 -14.05 -5.09 11.84
N VAL A 148 -14.62 -3.97 11.34
CA VAL A 148 -15.20 -2.89 12.12
C VAL A 148 -16.31 -2.16 11.37
N SER A 149 -17.09 -1.33 12.06
CA SER A 149 -18.07 -0.44 11.41
C SER A 149 -17.39 0.72 10.67
N LYS A 150 -18.03 1.23 9.61
CA LYS A 150 -17.56 2.42 8.86
C LYS A 150 -17.28 3.61 9.77
N LYS A 151 -18.20 3.90 10.70
CA LYS A 151 -18.08 5.02 11.65
C LYS A 151 -16.85 4.88 12.54
N TYR A 152 -16.55 3.66 12.98
CA TYR A 152 -15.34 3.39 13.78
C TYR A 152 -14.07 3.53 12.93
N ALA A 153 -14.06 2.96 11.72
CA ALA A 153 -12.93 3.12 10.78
C ALA A 153 -12.63 4.59 10.48
N GLU A 154 -13.66 5.39 10.19
CA GLU A 154 -13.52 6.82 9.91
C GLU A 154 -12.95 7.60 11.11
N LYS A 155 -13.40 7.28 12.32
CA LYS A 155 -12.89 7.87 13.56
C LYS A 155 -11.38 7.61 13.73
N GLU A 156 -10.96 6.37 13.56
CA GLU A 156 -9.54 5.99 13.69
C GLU A 156 -8.68 6.63 12.59
N LEU A 157 -9.18 6.69 11.35
CA LEU A 157 -8.48 7.36 10.25
C LEU A 157 -8.28 8.86 10.52
N LYS A 158 -9.31 9.56 11.01
CA LYS A 158 -9.21 10.99 11.37
C LYS A 158 -8.22 11.21 12.51
N LYS A 159 -8.22 10.33 13.51
CA LYS A 159 -7.25 10.37 14.61
C LYS A 159 -5.83 10.27 14.08
N ILE A 160 -5.53 9.28 13.24
CA ILE A 160 -4.21 9.10 12.63
C ILE A 160 -3.79 10.33 11.82
N TRP A 161 -4.68 10.90 11.02
CA TRP A 161 -4.38 12.07 10.19
C TRP A 161 -3.97 13.32 11.00
N ASN A 162 -4.55 13.47 12.20
CA ASN A 162 -4.24 14.56 13.10
C ASN A 162 -2.92 14.35 13.87
N GLU A 163 -2.48 13.09 14.03
CA GLU A 163 -1.22 12.73 14.71
C GLU A 163 0.01 12.81 13.79
N ILE A 164 -0.18 12.64 12.48
CA ILE A 164 0.86 12.80 11.45
C ILE A 164 1.11 14.29 11.21
#